data_AF-A0A938DIH8-F1
#
_entry.id   AF-A0A938DIH8-F1
#
_cell.length_a   1.000
_cell.length_b   1.000
_cell.length_c   1.000
_cell.angle_alpha   90.00
_cell.angle_beta   90.00
_cell.angle_gamma   90.00
#
_symmetry.space_group_name_H-M   'P 1'
#
loop_
_entity.id
_entity.type
_entity.pdbx_description
1 polymer ?
#
loop_
_entity_poly.entity_id
_entity_poly.type
_entity_poly.pdbx_seq_one_letter_code
_entity_poly.pdbx_strand_id
1 'polypeptide(L)'
;PTEKKKILESYEEKAEKVETQFRRGIITDGERRQQEVRIWSDATNEVMGAMQQSFKNDDFNPIDMMVGSGARGNMTQLRQIAGMRGLVANPRGDMIPRPIKSNFREGLATLEYFIATPGARKGLVDTALRTADSGYLTRRLHDVAQELIVREDDCGTSQGIWVEDVQPDTSSKRNWLETRLFGRTLHTDVTLSNGTVLPRNSIVGDAELAMLREDSGVTRVRVRSVLTCESKNGICAKCYGRSLATGNAIELGEAVGVIAAQSIGEPGTQLTMRTFHTGGVAGKDIAGGLPRVVELFEARHPKGAATLSRATGTVRIGDDDGKGLLVKIIDDNGDEVSFQMPSGSKLKARDGDSVVAGQLLTDGPIDPKELLEISGIRDAQNYIVDEVQRVYRDQGVAIHDKHIELIIRQMTRRYIVQDPGDTPFLPGERIDARILRETNDSLSKEGKRTAEGRPELMGITKAAISTDSWLSAASFQETTRVLTEAAIDGRSDSLIGLKENIIIGKVIPAGTGMDSYNLFGIDYPGYVRPQSHTTEGDEGVEVDESVFGTASSSSSSNAATVADFQAVMGTGSGQGSDDAESDADNA
;
A
#
# COMPACT_ATOMS: atom_id res chain seq x y z
N PRO A 1 -5.69 17.57 -38.59
CA PRO A 1 -6.86 17.35 -39.48
C PRO A 1 -7.12 18.62 -40.30
N THR A 2 -7.57 18.50 -41.55
CA THR A 2 -7.87 19.66 -42.43
C THR A 2 -8.98 20.54 -41.86
N GLU A 3 -9.94 19.93 -41.16
CA GLU A 3 -11.09 20.58 -40.53
C GLU A 3 -10.74 21.38 -39.26
N LYS A 4 -9.51 21.23 -38.73
CA LYS A 4 -9.06 21.89 -37.48
C LYS A 4 -9.38 23.38 -37.44
N LYS A 5 -9.08 24.12 -38.51
CA LYS A 5 -9.29 25.58 -38.57
C LYS A 5 -10.77 25.95 -38.43
N LYS A 6 -11.65 25.24 -39.14
CA LYS A 6 -13.11 25.48 -39.10
C LYS A 6 -13.67 25.21 -37.70
N ILE A 7 -13.22 24.13 -37.05
CA ILE A 7 -13.63 23.80 -35.68
C ILE A 7 -13.20 24.95 -34.76
N LEU A 8 -11.92 25.35 -34.79
CA LEU A 8 -11.40 26.40 -33.92
C LEU A 8 -12.10 27.76 -34.11
N GLU A 9 -12.39 28.17 -35.34
CA GLU A 9 -13.13 29.42 -35.63
C GLU A 9 -14.51 29.41 -34.97
N SER A 10 -15.25 28.29 -35.05
CA SER A 10 -16.58 28.17 -34.43
C SER A 10 -16.55 28.28 -32.90
N TYR A 11 -15.50 27.76 -32.25
CA TYR A 11 -15.35 27.85 -30.80
C TYR A 11 -14.79 29.20 -30.36
N GLU A 12 -14.02 29.87 -31.21
CA GLU A 12 -13.55 31.24 -30.97
C GLU A 12 -14.70 32.24 -30.95
N GLU A 13 -15.66 32.13 -31.88
CA GLU A 13 -16.90 32.93 -31.84
C GLU A 13 -17.73 32.68 -30.58
N LYS A 14 -17.78 31.43 -30.09
CA LYS A 14 -18.48 31.09 -28.84
C LYS A 14 -17.78 31.72 -27.64
N ALA A 15 -16.44 31.67 -27.58
CA ALA A 15 -15.67 32.31 -26.52
C ALA A 15 -15.83 33.84 -26.54
N GLU A 16 -15.85 34.46 -27.72
CA GLU A 16 -16.07 35.90 -27.87
C GLU A 16 -17.46 36.34 -27.40
N LYS A 17 -18.49 35.51 -27.60
CA LYS A 17 -19.83 35.76 -27.05
C LYS A 17 -19.83 35.77 -25.52
N VAL A 18 -19.12 34.83 -24.89
CA VAL A 18 -18.98 34.78 -23.42
C VAL A 18 -18.24 36.01 -22.90
N GLU A 19 -17.14 36.40 -23.54
CA GLU A 19 -16.40 37.63 -23.19
C GLU A 19 -17.25 38.89 -23.40
N THR A 20 -18.09 38.94 -24.43
CA THR A 20 -19.04 40.03 -24.66
C THR A 20 -20.11 40.11 -23.57
N GLN A 21 -20.63 38.96 -23.13
CA GLN A 21 -21.58 38.89 -22.01
C GLN A 21 -20.95 39.37 -20.70
N PHE A 22 -19.69 39.03 -20.46
CA PHE A 22 -18.92 39.52 -19.31
C PHE A 22 -18.75 41.04 -19.36
N ARG A 23 -18.35 41.60 -20.51
CA ARG A 23 -18.23 43.06 -20.69
C ARG A 23 -19.55 43.81 -20.51
N ARG A 24 -20.68 43.16 -20.83
CA ARG A 24 -22.04 43.70 -20.60
C ARG A 24 -22.54 43.52 -19.17
N GLY A 25 -21.76 42.87 -18.29
CA GLY A 25 -22.13 42.63 -16.89
C GLY A 25 -23.20 41.57 -16.69
N ILE A 26 -23.44 40.70 -17.68
CA ILE A 26 -24.46 39.63 -17.61
C ILE A 26 -23.96 38.45 -16.79
N ILE A 27 -22.66 38.16 -16.83
CA ILE A 27 -22.02 37.04 -16.14
C ILE A 27 -20.87 37.54 -15.26
N THR A 28 -20.55 36.77 -14.23
CA THR A 28 -19.41 37.02 -13.35
C THR A 28 -18.09 36.50 -13.94
N ASP A 29 -16.95 36.93 -13.39
CA ASP A 29 -15.63 36.45 -13.85
C ASP A 29 -15.43 34.94 -13.61
N GLY A 30 -16.00 34.41 -12.51
CA GLY A 30 -15.95 32.97 -12.21
C GLY A 30 -16.71 32.15 -13.25
N GLU A 31 -17.93 32.56 -13.57
CA GLU A 31 -18.76 31.91 -14.61
C GLU A 31 -18.12 32.02 -15.98
N ARG A 32 -17.54 33.18 -16.32
CA ARG A 32 -16.78 33.37 -17.57
C ARG A 32 -15.69 32.31 -17.71
N ARG A 33 -14.81 32.19 -16.70
CA ARG A 33 -13.70 31.22 -16.76
C ARG A 33 -14.18 29.79 -16.88
N GLN A 34 -15.22 29.41 -16.13
CA GLN A 34 -15.77 28.06 -16.18
C GLN A 34 -16.37 27.74 -17.56
N GLN A 35 -17.10 28.70 -18.16
CA GLN A 35 -17.64 28.56 -19.50
C GLN A 35 -16.54 28.50 -20.57
N GLU A 36 -15.53 29.37 -20.50
CA GLU A 36 -14.38 29.34 -21.42
C GLU A 36 -13.62 28.01 -21.34
N VAL A 37 -13.36 27.50 -20.13
CA VAL A 37 -12.72 26.20 -19.94
C VAL A 37 -13.54 25.08 -20.56
N ARG A 38 -14.87 25.10 -20.40
CA ARG A 38 -15.77 24.11 -21.02
C ARG A 38 -15.73 24.18 -22.55
N ILE A 39 -15.89 25.37 -23.12
CA ILE A 39 -15.85 25.63 -24.57
C ILE A 39 -14.56 25.08 -25.18
N TRP A 40 -13.40 25.38 -24.58
CA TRP A 40 -12.11 24.94 -25.10
C TRP A 40 -11.82 23.46 -24.85
N SER A 41 -12.39 22.88 -23.79
CA SER A 41 -12.31 21.43 -23.55
C SER A 41 -13.10 20.65 -24.60
N ASP A 42 -14.31 21.14 -24.93
CA ASP A 42 -15.15 20.57 -25.98
C ASP A 42 -14.46 20.69 -27.35
N ALA A 43 -13.89 21.86 -27.67
CA ALA A 43 -13.10 22.08 -28.88
C ALA A 43 -11.93 21.09 -29.00
N THR A 44 -11.21 20.86 -27.90
CA THR A 44 -10.07 19.94 -27.86
C THR A 44 -10.50 18.50 -28.13
N ASN A 45 -11.66 18.08 -27.62
CA ASN A 45 -12.23 16.76 -27.86
C ASN A 45 -12.73 16.59 -29.29
N GLU A 46 -13.35 17.61 -29.88
CA GLU A 46 -13.81 17.59 -31.26
C GLU A 46 -12.64 17.51 -32.25
N VAL A 47 -11.59 18.30 -32.03
CA VAL A 47 -10.34 18.23 -32.81
C VAL A 47 -9.70 16.84 -32.68
N MET A 48 -9.75 16.22 -31.49
CA MET A 48 -9.26 14.86 -31.28
C MET A 48 -10.07 13.83 -32.08
N GLY A 49 -11.41 13.95 -32.12
CA GLY A 49 -12.28 13.07 -32.92
C GLY A 49 -12.00 13.19 -34.43
N ALA A 50 -11.91 14.41 -34.95
CA ALA A 50 -11.58 14.65 -36.36
C ALA A 50 -10.18 14.14 -36.73
N MET A 51 -9.23 14.26 -35.80
CA MET A 51 -7.88 13.71 -35.96
C MET A 51 -7.90 12.18 -36.02
N GLN A 52 -8.65 11.51 -35.13
CA GLN A 52 -8.77 10.04 -35.13
C GLN A 52 -9.39 9.52 -36.43
N GLN A 53 -10.45 10.16 -36.94
CA GLN A 53 -11.02 9.79 -38.23
C GLN A 53 -10.01 9.97 -39.37
N SER A 54 -9.22 11.05 -39.35
CA SER A 54 -8.19 11.28 -40.36
C SER A 54 -7.11 10.19 -40.34
N PHE A 55 -6.72 9.70 -39.16
CA PHE A 55 -5.74 8.62 -39.04
C PHE A 55 -6.31 7.26 -39.44
N LYS A 56 -7.57 6.97 -39.09
CA LYS A 56 -8.24 5.71 -39.49
C LYS A 56 -8.45 5.58 -41.00
N ASN A 57 -8.49 6.69 -41.73
CA ASN A 57 -8.59 6.67 -43.19
C ASN A 57 -7.25 6.31 -43.87
N ASP A 58 -6.15 6.29 -43.11
CA ASP A 58 -4.80 5.95 -43.57
C ASP A 58 -4.39 4.60 -42.97
N ASP A 59 -4.73 3.52 -43.66
CA ASP A 59 -4.65 2.12 -43.17
C ASP A 59 -3.26 1.71 -42.64
N PHE A 60 -2.19 2.36 -43.10
CA PHE A 60 -0.80 2.01 -42.75
C PHE A 60 -0.04 3.14 -42.04
N ASN A 61 -0.74 4.02 -41.34
CA ASN A 61 -0.08 5.09 -40.60
C ASN A 61 0.79 4.52 -39.46
N PRO A 62 2.13 4.69 -39.48
CA PRO A 62 2.99 4.10 -38.46
C PRO A 62 2.73 4.61 -37.05
N ILE A 63 2.28 5.88 -36.91
CA ILE A 63 2.01 6.48 -35.61
C ILE A 63 0.72 5.91 -35.01
N ASP A 64 -0.32 5.74 -35.84
CA ASP A 64 -1.56 5.11 -35.39
C ASP A 64 -1.34 3.63 -35.06
N MET A 65 -0.53 2.91 -35.85
CA MET A 65 -0.12 1.53 -35.54
C MET A 65 0.64 1.43 -34.20
N MET A 66 1.55 2.37 -33.89
CA MET A 66 2.28 2.39 -32.62
C MET A 66 1.37 2.62 -31.41
N VAL A 67 0.40 3.52 -31.54
CA VAL A 67 -0.55 3.84 -30.46
C VAL A 67 -1.64 2.76 -30.34
N GLY A 68 -2.17 2.29 -31.47
CA GLY A 68 -3.22 1.26 -31.54
C GLY A 68 -2.75 -0.13 -31.12
N SER A 69 -1.48 -0.47 -31.35
CA SER A 69 -0.87 -1.70 -30.83
C SER A 69 -0.56 -1.64 -29.33
N GLY A 70 -0.62 -0.45 -28.71
CA GLY A 70 -0.20 -0.24 -27.33
C GLY A 70 1.33 -0.30 -27.12
N ALA A 71 2.13 -0.38 -28.19
CA ALA A 71 3.58 -0.48 -28.11
C ALA A 71 4.20 0.77 -27.45
N ARG A 72 3.78 1.97 -27.87
CA ARG A 72 4.19 3.22 -27.25
C ARG A 72 3.25 4.37 -27.61
N GLY A 73 2.89 5.14 -26.59
CA GLY A 73 2.15 6.39 -26.75
C GLY A 73 0.66 6.24 -26.45
N ASN A 74 0.01 7.38 -26.25
CA ASN A 74 -1.44 7.47 -26.00
C ASN A 74 -2.06 8.46 -27.00
N MET A 75 -3.33 8.26 -27.32
CA MET A 75 -4.16 9.18 -28.10
C MET A 75 -4.10 10.63 -27.60
N THR A 76 -4.01 10.85 -26.29
CA THR A 76 -3.82 12.19 -25.71
C THR A 76 -2.48 12.82 -26.10
N GLN A 77 -1.40 12.03 -26.21
CA GLN A 77 -0.10 12.51 -26.67
C GLN A 77 -0.13 12.77 -28.17
N LEU A 78 -0.77 11.90 -28.94
CA LEU A 78 -0.98 12.08 -30.38
C LEU A 78 -1.74 13.38 -30.69
N ARG A 79 -2.76 13.69 -29.87
CA ARG A 79 -3.49 14.96 -29.92
C ARG A 79 -2.58 16.18 -29.77
N GLN A 80 -1.59 16.13 -28.89
CA GLN A 80 -0.64 17.23 -28.71
C GLN A 80 0.31 17.39 -29.92
N ILE A 81 0.60 16.31 -30.64
CA ILE A 81 1.49 16.31 -31.80
C ILE A 81 0.77 16.84 -33.06
N ALA A 82 -0.43 16.33 -33.35
CA ALA A 82 -1.11 16.55 -34.64
C ALA A 82 -2.46 17.29 -34.54
N GLY A 83 -3.04 17.40 -33.35
CA GLY A 83 -4.31 18.08 -33.10
C GLY A 83 -4.09 19.50 -32.60
N MET A 84 -4.17 19.67 -31.28
CA MET A 84 -3.85 20.89 -30.55
C MET A 84 -3.40 20.53 -29.13
N ARG A 85 -2.60 21.39 -28.50
CA ARG A 85 -2.18 21.15 -27.11
C ARG A 85 -3.33 21.35 -26.12
N GLY A 86 -4.16 22.38 -26.33
CA GLY A 86 -5.35 22.64 -25.52
C GLY A 86 -5.08 23.53 -24.31
N LEU A 87 -5.90 23.39 -23.28
CA LEU A 87 -5.79 24.15 -22.04
C LEU A 87 -4.66 23.60 -21.16
N VAL A 88 -3.96 24.50 -20.46
CA VAL A 88 -2.88 24.16 -19.53
C VAL A 88 -3.24 24.64 -18.13
N ALA A 89 -2.84 23.86 -17.11
CA ALA A 89 -3.02 24.24 -15.71
C ALA A 89 -1.88 25.15 -15.22
N ASN A 90 -2.24 26.11 -14.36
CA ASN A 90 -1.26 26.89 -13.60
C ASN A 90 -0.63 26.02 -12.48
N PRO A 91 0.44 26.48 -11.81
CA PRO A 91 1.02 25.73 -10.69
C PRO A 91 0.07 25.53 -9.48
N ARG A 92 -1.04 26.27 -9.40
CA ARG A 92 -2.07 26.08 -8.36
C ARG A 92 -3.09 25.00 -8.73
N GLY A 93 -3.15 24.56 -9.98
CA GLY A 93 -4.12 23.59 -10.50
C GLY A 93 -5.28 24.22 -11.29
N ASP A 94 -5.39 25.55 -11.32
CA ASP A 94 -6.44 26.22 -12.09
C ASP A 94 -6.12 26.20 -13.58
N MET A 95 -7.15 25.95 -14.41
CA MET A 95 -7.00 25.99 -15.85
C MET A 95 -6.84 27.44 -16.34
N ILE A 96 -5.83 27.69 -17.17
CA ILE A 96 -5.63 28.98 -17.81
C ILE A 96 -6.66 29.12 -18.94
N PRO A 97 -7.53 30.15 -18.94
CA PRO A 97 -8.63 30.26 -19.91
C PRO A 97 -8.18 30.53 -21.35
N ARG A 98 -6.89 30.81 -21.58
CA ARG A 98 -6.29 30.92 -22.91
C ARG A 98 -5.70 29.57 -23.34
N PRO A 99 -6.27 28.88 -24.34
CA PRO A 99 -5.74 27.62 -24.83
C PRO A 99 -4.52 27.82 -25.74
N ILE A 100 -3.75 26.75 -25.92
CA ILE A 100 -2.73 26.64 -26.96
C ILE A 100 -3.38 25.98 -28.18
N LYS A 101 -3.56 26.75 -29.26
CA LYS A 101 -4.25 26.30 -30.48
C LYS A 101 -3.33 25.51 -31.40
N SER A 102 -2.04 25.83 -31.36
CA SER A 102 -1.00 25.17 -32.15
C SER A 102 -0.72 23.76 -31.61
N ASN A 103 -0.08 22.94 -32.44
CA ASN A 103 0.42 21.61 -32.06
C ASN A 103 1.94 21.53 -32.27
N PHE A 104 2.57 20.45 -31.82
CA PHE A 104 4.03 20.33 -31.94
C PHE A 104 4.53 20.24 -33.39
N ARG A 105 3.69 19.75 -34.33
CA ARG A 105 4.03 19.72 -35.75
C ARG A 105 4.01 21.12 -36.39
N GLU A 106 3.07 21.97 -35.98
CA GLU A 106 2.93 23.36 -36.45
C GLU A 106 3.96 24.29 -35.79
N GLY A 107 4.47 23.92 -34.62
CA GLY A 107 5.31 24.76 -33.78
C GLY A 107 4.49 25.62 -32.82
N LEU A 108 5.10 26.01 -31.71
CA LEU A 108 4.46 26.85 -30.69
C LEU A 108 4.99 28.29 -30.78
N ALA A 109 4.10 29.28 -30.69
CA ALA A 109 4.53 30.67 -30.53
C ALA A 109 5.23 30.86 -29.17
N THR A 110 6.11 31.86 -29.05
CA THR A 110 6.87 32.12 -27.81
C THR A 110 5.97 32.24 -26.57
N LEU A 111 4.81 32.91 -26.71
CA LEU A 111 3.85 33.05 -25.62
C LEU A 111 3.16 31.71 -25.27
N GLU A 112 2.79 30.91 -26.27
CA GLU A 112 2.18 29.58 -26.05
C GLU A 112 3.16 28.64 -25.36
N TYR A 113 4.43 28.67 -25.77
CA TYR A 113 5.49 27.92 -25.13
C TYR A 113 5.68 28.37 -23.67
N PHE A 114 5.73 29.69 -23.41
CA PHE A 114 5.85 30.22 -22.06
C PHE A 114 4.67 29.81 -21.15
N ILE A 115 3.44 29.81 -21.66
CA ILE A 115 2.25 29.37 -20.91
C ILE A 115 2.31 27.86 -20.58
N ALA A 116 2.94 27.05 -21.43
CA ALA A 116 3.12 25.62 -21.17
C ALA A 116 4.17 25.30 -20.10
N THR A 117 5.15 26.19 -19.89
CA THR A 117 6.32 25.94 -19.04
C THR A 117 5.98 25.77 -17.54
N PRO A 118 5.14 26.60 -16.89
CA PRO A 118 4.85 26.45 -15.47
C PRO A 118 4.26 25.09 -15.09
N GLY A 119 3.32 24.57 -15.90
CA GLY A 119 2.73 23.25 -15.67
C GLY A 119 3.75 22.12 -15.82
N ALA A 120 4.61 22.20 -16.85
CA ALA A 120 5.70 21.23 -17.06
C ALA A 120 6.73 21.26 -15.92
N ARG A 121 7.14 22.46 -15.48
CA ARG A 121 8.10 22.63 -14.38
C ARG A 121 7.55 22.11 -13.06
N LYS A 122 6.29 22.39 -12.74
CA LYS A 122 5.63 21.83 -11.55
C LYS A 122 5.66 20.31 -11.59
N GLY A 123 5.32 19.71 -12.73
CA GLY A 123 5.38 18.26 -12.92
C GLY A 123 6.75 17.67 -12.61
N LEU A 124 7.82 18.25 -13.19
CA LEU A 124 9.21 17.80 -12.95
C LEU A 124 9.64 17.94 -11.48
N VAL A 125 9.29 19.04 -10.83
CA VAL A 125 9.61 19.28 -9.42
C VAL A 125 8.85 18.28 -8.54
N ASP A 126 7.55 18.06 -8.79
CA ASP A 126 6.75 17.09 -8.06
C ASP A 126 7.29 15.65 -8.27
N THR A 127 7.77 15.30 -9.46
CA THR A 127 8.46 14.00 -9.69
C THR A 127 9.69 13.85 -8.81
N ALA A 128 10.56 14.86 -8.79
CA ALA A 128 11.79 14.82 -8.03
C ALA A 128 11.54 14.72 -6.52
N LEU A 129 10.54 15.45 -6.01
CA LEU A 129 10.22 15.46 -4.57
C LEU A 129 9.45 14.21 -4.13
N ARG A 130 8.40 13.81 -4.86
CA ARG A 130 7.50 12.72 -4.45
C ARG A 130 8.14 11.32 -4.59
N THR A 131 9.21 11.19 -5.36
CA THR A 131 9.98 9.94 -5.42
C THR A 131 10.57 9.60 -4.05
N ALA A 132 11.03 10.60 -3.30
CA ALA A 132 11.54 10.41 -1.95
C ALA A 132 10.44 9.94 -0.98
N ASP A 133 9.24 10.52 -1.06
CA ASP A 133 8.10 10.13 -0.22
C ASP A 133 7.69 8.67 -0.43
N SER A 134 7.68 8.21 -1.68
CA SER A 134 7.39 6.82 -2.01
C SER A 134 8.48 5.87 -1.51
N GLY A 135 9.75 6.19 -1.76
CA GLY A 135 10.87 5.39 -1.25
C GLY A 135 10.86 5.29 0.27
N TYR A 136 10.47 6.38 0.94
CA TYR A 136 10.33 6.41 2.39
C TYR A 136 9.14 5.57 2.89
N LEU A 137 8.00 5.54 2.18
CA LEU A 137 6.91 4.61 2.46
C LEU A 137 7.39 3.16 2.32
N THR A 138 8.08 2.82 1.23
CA THR A 138 8.62 1.47 1.00
C THR A 138 9.53 1.04 2.15
N ARG A 139 10.41 1.93 2.62
CA ARG A 139 11.27 1.68 3.79
C ARG A 139 10.43 1.32 5.02
N ARG A 140 9.43 2.13 5.36
CA ARG A 140 8.55 1.90 6.52
C ARG A 140 7.76 0.60 6.40
N LEU A 141 7.33 0.23 5.19
CA LEU A 141 6.66 -1.04 4.96
C LEU A 141 7.61 -2.23 5.23
N HIS A 142 8.88 -2.16 4.81
CA HIS A 142 9.87 -3.18 5.15
C HIS A 142 10.09 -3.28 6.66
N ASP A 143 10.22 -2.15 7.35
CA ASP A 143 10.45 -2.13 8.81
C ASP A 143 9.32 -2.81 9.59
N VAL A 144 8.06 -2.68 9.14
CA VAL A 144 6.91 -3.36 9.76
C VAL A 144 6.79 -4.83 9.35
N ALA A 145 7.09 -5.15 8.09
CA ALA A 145 6.76 -6.45 7.52
C ALA A 145 7.89 -7.49 7.62
N GLN A 146 9.14 -7.09 7.90
CA GLN A 146 10.31 -7.98 7.84
C GLN A 146 10.23 -9.24 8.72
N GLU A 147 9.46 -9.23 9.81
CA GLU A 147 9.28 -10.39 10.70
C GLU A 147 8.31 -11.45 10.13
N LEU A 148 7.59 -11.11 9.05
CA LEU A 148 6.61 -11.99 8.42
C LEU A 148 7.30 -12.98 7.47
N ILE A 149 7.60 -14.16 8.02
CA ILE A 149 8.20 -15.29 7.32
C ILE A 149 7.23 -16.48 7.41
N VAL A 150 7.18 -17.31 6.38
CA VAL A 150 6.40 -18.56 6.43
C VAL A 150 7.16 -19.56 7.29
N ARG A 151 6.62 -19.97 8.44
CA ARG A 151 7.33 -20.86 9.39
C ARG A 151 6.70 -22.23 9.60
N GLU A 152 5.43 -22.37 9.26
CA GLU A 152 4.68 -23.61 9.45
C GLU A 152 3.78 -23.87 8.24
N ASP A 153 3.40 -25.12 8.00
CA ASP A 153 2.48 -25.46 6.91
C ASP A 153 1.04 -25.00 7.22
N ASP A 154 0.56 -25.32 8.43
CA ASP A 154 -0.83 -25.10 8.82
C ASP A 154 -0.96 -24.63 10.27
N CYS A 155 -1.55 -23.46 10.47
CA CYS A 155 -1.87 -22.94 11.80
C CYS A 155 -3.13 -23.59 12.44
N GLY A 156 -3.87 -24.41 11.69
CA GLY A 156 -5.09 -25.09 12.17
C GLY A 156 -6.29 -24.17 12.40
N THR A 157 -6.24 -22.91 11.95
CA THR A 157 -7.30 -21.94 12.26
C THR A 157 -8.68 -22.35 11.73
N SER A 158 -9.70 -22.10 12.54
CA SER A 158 -11.12 -22.23 12.20
C SER A 158 -11.74 -20.93 11.66
N GLN A 159 -10.92 -19.89 11.49
CA GLN A 159 -11.34 -18.60 10.96
C GLN A 159 -10.90 -18.41 9.49
N GLY A 160 -11.81 -17.86 8.71
CA GLY A 160 -11.58 -17.46 7.32
C GLY A 160 -12.41 -16.24 6.97
N ILE A 161 -12.01 -15.54 5.91
CA ILE A 161 -12.65 -14.34 5.39
C ILE A 161 -13.61 -14.71 4.26
N TRP A 162 -14.72 -13.99 4.17
CA TRP A 162 -15.65 -14.09 3.06
C TRP A 162 -15.18 -13.23 1.89
N VAL A 163 -15.01 -13.85 0.73
CA VAL A 163 -14.86 -13.14 -0.54
C VAL A 163 -16.23 -13.14 -1.21
N GLU A 164 -16.80 -11.94 -1.35
CA GLU A 164 -18.09 -11.70 -1.97
C GLU A 164 -17.97 -11.40 -3.47
N ASP A 165 -19.09 -11.52 -4.19
CA ASP A 165 -19.21 -11.28 -5.63
C ASP A 165 -18.34 -12.22 -6.49
N VAL A 166 -18.41 -13.53 -6.21
CA VAL A 166 -17.70 -14.56 -7.01
C VAL A 166 -18.48 -14.83 -8.30
N GLN A 167 -18.46 -13.85 -9.21
CA GLN A 167 -19.22 -13.86 -10.47
C GLN A 167 -18.33 -13.34 -11.61
N PRO A 168 -18.69 -13.62 -12.89
CA PRO A 168 -17.94 -13.08 -14.02
C PRO A 168 -18.06 -11.57 -14.08
N ASP A 169 -17.03 -10.93 -14.64
CA ASP A 169 -17.03 -9.48 -14.82
C ASP A 169 -18.17 -9.08 -15.78
N THR A 170 -18.92 -8.06 -15.38
CA THR A 170 -19.97 -7.45 -16.21
C THR A 170 -19.43 -6.15 -16.82
N SER A 171 -20.05 -5.66 -17.90
CA SER A 171 -19.69 -4.38 -18.52
C SER A 171 -19.72 -3.18 -17.56
N SER A 172 -20.49 -3.26 -16.47
CA SER A 172 -20.63 -2.22 -15.45
C SER A 172 -19.82 -2.47 -14.17
N LYS A 173 -19.51 -3.72 -13.82
CA LYS A 173 -18.87 -4.11 -12.55
C LYS A 173 -17.79 -5.16 -12.78
N ARG A 174 -16.56 -4.82 -12.36
CA ARG A 174 -15.43 -5.77 -12.26
C ARG A 174 -15.34 -6.32 -10.84
N ASN A 175 -15.23 -7.63 -10.71
CA ASN A 175 -15.14 -8.32 -9.42
C ASN A 175 -13.70 -8.62 -8.98
N TRP A 176 -12.71 -8.46 -9.89
CA TRP A 176 -11.27 -8.55 -9.60
C TRP A 176 -10.83 -9.85 -8.92
N LEU A 177 -11.45 -10.97 -9.29
CA LEU A 177 -11.21 -12.28 -8.66
C LEU A 177 -9.76 -12.75 -8.81
N GLU A 178 -9.03 -12.26 -9.82
CA GLU A 178 -7.60 -12.49 -10.04
C GLU A 178 -6.71 -11.92 -8.92
N THR A 179 -7.17 -10.87 -8.24
CA THR A 179 -6.43 -10.23 -7.13
C THR A 179 -6.98 -10.59 -5.76
N ARG A 180 -8.26 -10.99 -5.70
CA ARG A 180 -8.99 -11.29 -4.47
C ARG A 180 -8.98 -12.77 -4.10
N LEU A 181 -9.19 -13.67 -5.06
CA LEU A 181 -9.44 -15.11 -4.82
C LEU A 181 -8.31 -16.01 -5.34
N PHE A 182 -7.73 -15.67 -6.48
CA PHE A 182 -6.64 -16.44 -7.09
C PHE A 182 -5.49 -16.66 -6.10
N GLY A 183 -4.95 -17.87 -6.03
CA GLY A 183 -3.82 -18.20 -5.18
C GLY A 183 -4.10 -18.14 -3.67
N ARG A 184 -5.36 -18.01 -3.24
CA ARG A 184 -5.77 -18.24 -1.85
C ARG A 184 -6.20 -19.69 -1.63
N THR A 185 -6.26 -20.08 -0.36
CA THR A 185 -6.67 -21.42 0.05
C THR A 185 -8.11 -21.42 0.55
N LEU A 186 -8.93 -22.39 0.14
CA LEU A 186 -10.30 -22.53 0.62
C LEU A 186 -10.35 -22.91 2.10
N HIS A 187 -11.26 -22.27 2.85
CA HIS A 187 -11.46 -22.57 4.27
C HIS A 187 -12.55 -23.61 4.52
N THR A 188 -13.56 -23.67 3.66
CA THR A 188 -14.66 -24.64 3.71
C THR A 188 -14.76 -25.40 2.41
N ASP A 189 -15.32 -26.61 2.44
CA ASP A 189 -15.66 -27.34 1.23
C ASP A 189 -16.68 -26.53 0.43
N VAL A 190 -16.43 -26.35 -0.86
CA VAL A 190 -17.34 -25.65 -1.78
C VAL A 190 -17.93 -26.66 -2.75
N THR A 191 -19.23 -26.87 -2.66
CA THR A 191 -19.98 -27.73 -3.59
C THR A 191 -20.49 -26.87 -4.75
N LEU A 192 -20.03 -27.17 -5.97
CA LEU A 192 -20.49 -26.54 -7.18
C LEU A 192 -21.84 -27.11 -7.63
N SER A 193 -22.58 -26.36 -8.45
CA SER A 193 -23.88 -26.78 -9.00
C SER A 193 -23.80 -28.04 -9.88
N ASN A 194 -22.62 -28.34 -10.42
CA ASN A 194 -22.35 -29.55 -11.20
C ASN A 194 -22.07 -30.81 -10.32
N GLY A 195 -22.10 -30.68 -8.99
CA GLY A 195 -21.80 -31.74 -8.04
C GLY A 195 -20.31 -31.94 -7.72
N THR A 196 -19.41 -31.17 -8.34
CA THR A 196 -17.97 -31.18 -8.01
C THR A 196 -17.75 -30.49 -6.67
N VAL A 197 -17.03 -31.14 -5.76
CA VAL A 197 -16.69 -30.57 -4.46
C VAL A 197 -15.23 -30.16 -4.46
N LEU A 198 -14.96 -28.87 -4.23
CA LEU A 198 -13.62 -28.37 -3.94
C LEU A 198 -13.37 -28.53 -2.44
N PRO A 199 -12.40 -29.38 -2.03
CA PRO A 199 -12.19 -29.66 -0.61
C PRO A 199 -11.54 -28.47 0.11
N ARG A 200 -11.79 -28.37 1.41
CA ARG A 200 -11.09 -27.47 2.32
C ARG A 200 -9.59 -27.65 2.18
N ASN A 201 -8.87 -26.53 2.30
CA ASN A 201 -7.43 -26.42 2.13
C ASN A 201 -6.92 -26.62 0.69
N SER A 202 -7.79 -26.68 -0.33
CA SER A 202 -7.34 -26.57 -1.71
C SER A 202 -6.92 -25.14 -2.05
N ILE A 203 -5.83 -25.01 -2.81
CA ILE A 203 -5.38 -23.72 -3.35
C ILE A 203 -6.17 -23.44 -4.63
N VAL A 204 -6.70 -22.23 -4.76
CA VAL A 204 -7.42 -21.80 -5.95
C VAL A 204 -6.41 -21.44 -7.05
N GLY A 205 -6.28 -22.29 -8.08
CA GLY A 205 -5.55 -21.99 -9.31
C GLY A 205 -6.48 -21.45 -10.39
N ASP A 206 -5.98 -21.41 -11.63
CA ASP A 206 -6.74 -20.91 -12.79
C ASP A 206 -7.99 -21.74 -13.08
N ALA A 207 -7.88 -23.07 -12.98
CA ALA A 207 -8.98 -24.00 -13.23
C ALA A 207 -10.07 -23.87 -12.16
N GLU A 208 -9.68 -23.87 -10.87
CA GLU A 208 -10.61 -23.73 -9.76
C GLU A 208 -11.28 -22.35 -9.77
N LEU A 209 -10.54 -21.30 -10.13
CA LEU A 209 -11.07 -19.95 -10.25
C LEU A 209 -12.12 -19.86 -11.37
N ALA A 210 -11.86 -20.46 -12.53
CA ALA A 210 -12.82 -20.49 -13.63
C ALA A 210 -14.10 -21.24 -13.22
N MET A 211 -13.96 -22.40 -12.58
CA MET A 211 -15.10 -23.17 -12.08
C MET A 211 -15.94 -22.39 -11.06
N LEU A 212 -15.30 -21.70 -10.11
CA LEU A 212 -15.98 -20.86 -9.11
C LEU A 212 -16.63 -19.64 -9.74
N ARG A 213 -15.98 -19.04 -10.75
CA ARG A 213 -16.46 -17.83 -11.44
C ARG A 213 -17.68 -18.11 -12.31
N GLU A 214 -17.75 -19.26 -12.98
CA GLU A 214 -18.82 -19.59 -13.92
C GLU A 214 -20.06 -20.17 -13.23
N ASP A 215 -19.93 -20.64 -11.99
CA ASP A 215 -21.02 -21.27 -11.27
C ASP A 215 -21.99 -20.26 -10.65
N SER A 216 -23.23 -20.23 -11.16
CA SER A 216 -24.32 -19.40 -10.62
C SER A 216 -24.71 -19.71 -9.17
N GLY A 217 -24.37 -20.91 -8.66
CA GLY A 217 -24.69 -21.32 -7.29
C GLY A 217 -23.77 -20.72 -6.22
N VAL A 218 -22.59 -20.23 -6.60
CA VAL A 218 -21.57 -19.74 -5.67
C VAL A 218 -21.51 -18.22 -5.71
N THR A 219 -22.15 -17.55 -4.76
CA THR A 219 -22.12 -16.08 -4.66
C THR A 219 -20.97 -15.55 -3.80
N ARG A 220 -20.57 -16.32 -2.79
CA ARG A 220 -19.50 -16.01 -1.85
C ARG A 220 -18.73 -17.26 -1.47
N VAL A 221 -17.43 -17.10 -1.25
CA VAL A 221 -16.53 -18.20 -0.86
C VAL A 221 -15.77 -17.82 0.40
N ARG A 222 -15.61 -18.78 1.31
CA ARG A 222 -14.81 -18.60 2.52
C ARG A 222 -13.38 -19.07 2.28
N VAL A 223 -12.42 -18.16 2.41
CA VAL A 223 -10.99 -18.41 2.18
C VAL A 223 -10.19 -18.21 3.45
N ARG A 224 -9.04 -18.88 3.53
CA ARG A 224 -8.02 -18.57 4.54
C ARG A 224 -7.35 -17.25 4.16
N SER A 225 -6.95 -16.48 5.17
CA SER A 225 -6.27 -15.21 5.00
C SER A 225 -5.14 -15.09 6.02
N VAL A 226 -4.13 -14.31 5.65
CA VAL A 226 -3.07 -13.91 6.58
C VAL A 226 -3.61 -13.12 7.76
N LEU A 227 -4.76 -12.45 7.66
CA LEU A 227 -5.39 -11.75 8.78
C LEU A 227 -6.00 -12.70 9.83
N THR A 228 -6.37 -13.93 9.45
CA THR A 228 -6.94 -14.94 10.35
C THR A 228 -5.92 -15.98 10.80
N CYS A 229 -4.66 -15.86 10.36
CA CYS A 229 -3.60 -16.80 10.71
C CYS A 229 -3.28 -16.76 12.21
N GLU A 230 -3.18 -17.95 12.83
CA GLU A 230 -2.90 -18.13 14.26
C GLU A 230 -1.48 -18.68 14.52
N SER A 231 -0.60 -18.64 13.51
CA SER A 231 0.80 -19.02 13.66
C SER A 231 1.50 -18.18 14.74
N LYS A 232 2.37 -18.82 15.52
CA LYS A 232 3.09 -18.19 16.64
C LYS A 232 4.06 -17.11 16.16
N ASN A 233 4.91 -17.46 15.20
CA ASN A 233 5.94 -16.59 14.64
C ASN A 233 5.79 -16.56 13.13
N GLY A 234 5.43 -15.39 12.58
CA GLY A 234 5.21 -15.22 11.15
C GLY A 234 3.83 -15.67 10.69
N ILE A 235 3.78 -16.48 9.63
CA ILE A 235 2.55 -16.99 9.05
C ILE A 235 2.66 -18.46 8.62
N CYS A 236 1.52 -19.12 8.43
CA CYS A 236 1.48 -20.46 7.86
C CYS A 236 1.31 -20.44 6.33
N ALA A 237 1.82 -21.49 5.67
CA ALA A 237 1.77 -21.64 4.23
C ALA A 237 0.32 -21.65 3.71
N LYS A 238 -0.59 -22.38 4.36
CA LYS A 238 -2.00 -22.45 3.93
C LYS A 238 -2.77 -21.15 4.07
N CYS A 239 -2.45 -20.28 5.03
CA CYS A 239 -3.11 -18.97 5.15
C CYS A 239 -2.60 -17.96 4.11
N TYR A 240 -1.37 -18.14 3.61
CA TYR A 240 -0.84 -17.35 2.49
C TYR A 240 -1.29 -17.89 1.12
N GLY A 241 -1.31 -19.21 0.98
CA GLY A 241 -1.66 -19.95 -0.22
C GLY A 241 -0.50 -20.07 -1.21
N ARG A 242 -0.74 -19.63 -2.44
CA ARG A 242 0.19 -19.73 -3.58
C ARG A 242 1.18 -18.57 -3.60
N SER A 243 2.44 -18.86 -3.92
CA SER A 243 3.42 -17.84 -4.32
C SER A 243 3.05 -17.31 -5.71
N LEU A 244 2.94 -15.99 -5.82
CA LEU A 244 2.61 -15.34 -7.09
C LEU A 244 3.82 -15.24 -8.02
N ALA A 245 5.03 -15.43 -7.50
CA ALA A 245 6.26 -15.39 -8.28
C ALA A 245 6.58 -16.74 -8.93
N THR A 246 6.50 -17.83 -8.16
CA THR A 246 6.81 -19.18 -8.66
C THR A 246 5.59 -19.89 -9.25
N GLY A 247 4.39 -19.46 -8.90
CA GLY A 247 3.16 -20.16 -9.26
C GLY A 247 3.01 -21.51 -8.56
N ASN A 248 3.75 -21.81 -7.49
CA ASN A 248 3.53 -23.01 -6.67
C ASN A 248 2.98 -22.64 -5.29
N ALA A 249 2.65 -23.63 -4.48
CA ALA A 249 2.39 -23.39 -3.05
C ALA A 249 3.61 -22.68 -2.43
N ILE A 250 3.37 -21.77 -1.49
CA ILE A 250 4.45 -21.03 -0.82
C ILE A 250 5.35 -21.99 -0.03
N GLU A 251 6.66 -21.79 -0.12
CA GLU A 251 7.62 -22.64 0.57
C GLU A 251 7.88 -22.15 2.00
N LEU A 252 8.30 -23.07 2.88
CA LEU A 252 8.70 -22.72 4.23
C LEU A 252 10.01 -21.91 4.18
N GLY A 253 10.07 -20.86 4.99
CA GLY A 253 11.21 -19.93 5.04
C GLY A 253 11.07 -18.73 4.09
N GLU A 254 10.04 -18.64 3.26
CA GLU A 254 9.88 -17.51 2.34
C GLU A 254 9.54 -16.20 3.09
N ALA A 255 10.29 -15.14 2.81
CA ALA A 255 10.17 -13.84 3.46
C ALA A 255 9.03 -12.99 2.84
N VAL A 256 7.80 -13.47 2.99
CA VAL A 256 6.62 -12.87 2.36
C VAL A 256 6.35 -11.42 2.76
N GLY A 257 6.80 -10.98 3.93
CA GLY A 257 6.67 -9.60 4.38
C GLY A 257 7.50 -8.63 3.55
N VAL A 258 8.74 -9.01 3.21
CA VAL A 258 9.63 -8.24 2.34
C VAL A 258 9.04 -8.16 0.94
N ILE A 259 8.51 -9.28 0.42
CA ILE A 259 7.83 -9.34 -0.88
C ILE A 259 6.60 -8.43 -0.88
N ALA A 260 5.80 -8.44 0.17
CA ALA A 260 4.61 -7.58 0.30
C ALA A 260 4.97 -6.09 0.35
N ALA A 261 5.96 -5.71 1.15
CA ALA A 261 6.43 -4.34 1.24
C ALA A 261 6.90 -3.80 -0.12
N GLN A 262 7.68 -4.60 -0.86
CA GLN A 262 8.14 -4.23 -2.20
C GLN A 262 6.99 -4.17 -3.22
N SER A 263 6.05 -5.13 -3.16
CA SER A 263 4.90 -5.20 -4.07
C SER A 263 3.93 -4.03 -3.90
N ILE A 264 3.95 -3.35 -2.75
CA ILE A 264 3.17 -2.14 -2.47
C ILE A 264 3.99 -0.88 -2.79
N GLY A 265 5.26 -0.87 -2.39
CA GLY A 265 6.16 0.29 -2.49
C GLY A 265 6.66 0.59 -3.90
N GLU A 266 7.02 -0.42 -4.69
CA GLU A 266 7.47 -0.23 -6.08
C GLU A 266 6.38 0.40 -6.94
N PRO A 267 5.12 -0.12 -6.95
CA PRO A 267 4.06 0.54 -7.68
C PRO A 267 3.65 1.86 -7.04
N GLY A 268 3.84 2.04 -5.72
CA GLY A 268 3.67 3.34 -5.05
C GLY A 268 4.55 4.44 -5.67
N THR A 269 5.76 4.08 -6.10
CA THR A 269 6.67 5.00 -6.79
C THR A 269 6.19 5.26 -8.22
N GLN A 270 5.58 4.25 -8.85
CA GLN A 270 4.89 4.47 -10.12
C GLN A 270 3.63 5.33 -9.97
N LEU A 271 2.91 5.29 -8.85
CA LEU A 271 1.74 6.16 -8.63
C LEU A 271 2.13 7.63 -8.59
N THR A 272 3.26 7.93 -7.94
CA THR A 272 3.81 9.27 -7.97
C THR A 272 4.31 9.60 -9.37
N MET A 273 4.93 8.66 -10.11
CA MET A 273 5.46 8.88 -11.46
C MET A 273 4.46 8.88 -12.64
N ARG A 274 3.30 8.20 -12.56
CA ARG A 274 2.35 8.04 -13.68
C ARG A 274 1.25 9.08 -13.70
N THR A 275 0.97 9.73 -12.58
CA THR A 275 0.07 10.90 -12.47
C THR A 275 0.48 12.09 -13.36
N PHE A 276 1.65 12.02 -14.00
CA PHE A 276 2.32 13.14 -14.66
C PHE A 276 1.96 13.37 -16.13
N HIS A 277 1.52 12.36 -16.89
CA HIS A 277 1.16 12.58 -18.31
C HIS A 277 -0.15 13.37 -18.50
N THR A 278 -0.94 13.51 -17.44
CA THR A 278 -2.18 14.30 -17.40
C THR A 278 -1.98 15.71 -16.82
N GLY A 279 -0.82 16.05 -16.25
CA GLY A 279 -0.57 17.35 -15.60
C GLY A 279 -0.67 18.60 -16.52
N GLY A 280 -0.84 18.40 -17.83
CA GLY A 280 -1.13 19.46 -18.79
C GLY A 280 -2.47 19.32 -19.53
N VAL A 281 -3.33 18.38 -19.12
CA VAL A 281 -4.63 18.10 -19.76
C VAL A 281 -5.70 17.91 -18.69
N ALA A 282 -6.79 18.70 -18.79
CA ALA A 282 -7.92 18.62 -17.86
C ALA A 282 -8.44 17.18 -17.69
N GLY A 283 -8.53 16.72 -16.44
CA GLY A 283 -9.01 15.39 -16.07
C GLY A 283 -9.07 15.23 -14.54
N LYS A 284 -9.75 14.17 -14.06
CA LYS A 284 -9.93 13.87 -12.62
C LYS A 284 -8.64 14.06 -11.84
N ASP A 285 -8.75 14.62 -10.64
CA ASP A 285 -7.64 14.91 -9.74
C ASP A 285 -7.02 13.62 -9.19
N ILE A 286 -6.23 12.96 -10.04
CA ILE A 286 -5.49 11.71 -9.79
C ILE A 286 -4.31 11.98 -8.80
N ALA A 287 -3.98 13.25 -8.53
CA ALA A 287 -2.81 13.69 -7.79
C ALA A 287 -2.77 13.33 -6.30
N GLY A 288 -3.84 12.75 -5.74
CA GLY A 288 -4.00 12.42 -4.31
C GLY A 288 -3.74 10.97 -3.90
N GLY A 289 -3.38 10.07 -4.83
CA GLY A 289 -3.29 8.63 -4.55
C GLY A 289 -2.34 8.24 -3.42
N LEU A 290 -1.03 8.54 -3.56
CA LEU A 290 -0.04 8.16 -2.54
C LEU A 290 -0.31 8.79 -1.16
N PRO A 291 -0.61 10.10 -1.03
CA PRO A 291 -0.96 10.69 0.27
C PRO A 291 -2.09 9.95 0.99
N ARG A 292 -3.12 9.50 0.25
CA ARG A 292 -4.21 8.71 0.83
C ARG A 292 -3.74 7.34 1.30
N VAL A 293 -2.90 6.65 0.54
CA VAL A 293 -2.30 5.36 0.94
C VAL A 293 -1.44 5.52 2.21
N VAL A 294 -0.63 6.57 2.29
CA VAL A 294 0.17 6.89 3.47
C VAL A 294 -0.72 7.22 4.68
N GLU A 295 -1.80 7.97 4.49
CA GLU A 295 -2.76 8.30 5.55
C GLU A 295 -3.40 7.03 6.14
N LEU A 296 -3.76 6.07 5.29
CA LEU A 296 -4.35 4.78 5.70
C LEU A 296 -3.35 3.90 6.44
N PHE A 297 -2.14 3.72 5.91
CA PHE A 297 -1.11 2.90 6.57
C PHE A 297 -0.58 3.54 7.86
N GLU A 298 -0.67 4.85 8.01
CA GLU A 298 -0.34 5.53 9.27
C GLU A 298 -1.53 5.61 10.25
N ALA A 299 -2.70 5.05 9.89
CA ALA A 299 -3.92 5.10 10.68
C ALA A 299 -4.23 6.53 11.18
N ARG A 300 -4.08 7.52 10.28
CA ARG A 300 -4.34 8.93 10.58
C ARG A 300 -5.83 9.23 10.43
N HIS A 301 -6.31 10.17 11.24
CA HIS A 301 -7.66 10.69 11.13
C HIS A 301 -7.79 11.48 9.80
N PRO A 302 -8.71 11.09 8.90
CA PRO A 302 -8.82 11.75 7.61
C PRO A 302 -9.43 13.14 7.74
N LYS A 303 -9.01 14.06 6.87
CA LYS A 303 -9.61 15.40 6.81
C LYS A 303 -11.01 15.30 6.21
N GLY A 304 -12.00 15.86 6.91
CA GLY A 304 -13.41 15.75 6.51
C GLY A 304 -13.98 14.34 6.70
N ALA A 305 -13.55 13.64 7.74
CA ALA A 305 -14.05 12.31 8.11
C ALA A 305 -15.59 12.28 8.11
N ALA A 306 -16.16 11.25 7.50
CA ALA A 306 -17.58 11.00 7.56
C ALA A 306 -17.97 10.53 8.96
N THR A 307 -19.15 10.93 9.40
CA THR A 307 -19.71 10.48 10.68
C THR A 307 -20.37 9.13 10.49
N LEU A 308 -19.97 8.17 11.33
CA LEU A 308 -20.57 6.85 11.40
C LEU A 308 -21.68 6.79 12.45
N SER A 309 -22.69 5.95 12.19
CA SER A 309 -23.65 5.59 13.22
C SER A 309 -23.00 4.71 14.29
N ARG A 310 -23.15 5.06 15.57
CA ARG A 310 -22.65 4.23 16.70
C ARG A 310 -23.65 3.17 17.16
N ALA A 311 -24.93 3.36 16.85
CA ALA A 311 -26.01 2.48 17.25
C ALA A 311 -26.79 2.02 16.02
N THR A 312 -27.48 0.89 16.15
CA THR A 312 -28.48 0.48 15.16
C THR A 312 -29.81 1.09 15.60
N GLY A 313 -30.58 1.65 14.68
CA GLY A 313 -31.82 2.31 15.05
C GLY A 313 -32.42 3.21 13.98
N THR A 314 -33.44 3.98 14.36
CA THR A 314 -34.12 4.92 13.46
C THR A 314 -33.52 6.32 13.59
N VAL A 315 -33.20 6.93 12.45
CA VAL A 315 -32.65 8.29 12.40
C VAL A 315 -33.76 9.31 12.58
N ARG A 316 -33.55 10.26 13.49
CA ARG A 316 -34.34 11.49 13.63
C ARG A 316 -33.46 12.71 13.39
N ILE A 317 -33.85 13.54 12.43
CA ILE A 317 -33.13 14.76 12.10
C ILE A 317 -33.83 15.93 12.79
N GLY A 318 -33.11 16.62 13.69
CA GLY A 318 -33.57 17.83 14.34
C GLY A 318 -33.30 19.09 13.51
N ASP A 319 -33.80 20.23 14.00
CA ASP A 319 -33.63 21.53 13.34
C ASP A 319 -32.19 22.06 13.45
N ASP A 320 -31.77 22.86 12.46
CA ASP A 320 -30.45 23.50 12.45
C ASP A 320 -30.48 24.81 13.25
N ASP A 321 -30.03 24.74 14.51
CA ASP A 321 -29.94 25.90 15.42
C ASP A 321 -28.73 26.81 15.13
N GLY A 322 -28.12 26.71 13.93
CA GLY A 322 -26.94 27.49 13.52
C GLY A 322 -25.62 27.02 14.13
N LYS A 323 -25.66 26.04 15.04
CA LYS A 323 -24.49 25.31 15.57
C LYS A 323 -24.25 23.97 14.86
N GLY A 324 -25.07 23.62 13.87
CA GLY A 324 -25.01 22.35 13.16
C GLY A 324 -26.31 21.55 13.29
N LEU A 325 -26.46 20.59 12.39
CA LEU A 325 -27.63 19.73 12.31
C LEU A 325 -27.55 18.61 13.35
N LEU A 326 -28.53 18.53 14.24
CA LEU A 326 -28.56 17.51 15.28
C LEU A 326 -29.26 16.25 14.75
N VAL A 327 -28.51 15.16 14.62
CA VAL A 327 -29.03 13.86 14.17
C VAL A 327 -29.08 12.92 15.37
N LYS A 328 -30.26 12.43 15.72
CA LYS A 328 -30.47 11.45 16.78
C LYS A 328 -30.71 10.07 16.17
N ILE A 329 -30.16 9.05 16.81
CA ILE A 329 -30.42 7.66 16.46
C ILE A 329 -31.08 7.02 17.67
N ILE A 330 -32.31 6.55 17.48
CA ILE A 330 -33.11 5.89 18.51
C ILE A 330 -32.96 4.39 18.31
N ASP A 331 -32.32 3.73 19.27
CA ASP A 331 -32.22 2.27 19.30
C ASP A 331 -33.56 1.63 19.70
N ASP A 332 -33.71 0.33 19.47
CA ASP A 332 -34.92 -0.45 19.80
C ASP A 332 -35.25 -0.42 21.30
N ASN A 333 -34.23 -0.19 22.14
CA ASN A 333 -34.36 -0.04 23.60
C ASN A 333 -34.81 1.37 24.03
N GLY A 334 -34.93 2.32 23.10
CA GLY A 334 -35.30 3.71 23.38
C GLY A 334 -34.12 4.61 23.78
N ASP A 335 -32.89 4.09 23.73
CA ASP A 335 -31.69 4.89 23.96
C ASP A 335 -31.42 5.82 22.76
N GLU A 336 -31.23 7.11 23.05
CA GLU A 336 -30.96 8.14 22.04
C GLU A 336 -29.46 8.46 21.98
N VAL A 337 -28.82 8.20 20.84
CA VAL A 337 -27.45 8.69 20.56
C VAL A 337 -27.54 9.90 19.65
N SER A 338 -27.15 11.07 20.15
CA SER A 338 -27.17 12.33 19.40
C SER A 338 -25.81 12.66 18.80
N PHE A 339 -25.79 13.04 17.52
CA PHE A 339 -24.65 13.51 16.76
C PHE A 339 -24.86 14.95 16.31
N GLN A 340 -23.85 15.80 16.48
CA GLN A 340 -23.89 17.17 15.99
C GLN A 340 -23.07 17.27 14.70
N MET A 341 -23.74 17.49 13.58
CA MET A 341 -23.11 17.57 12.26
C MET A 341 -22.78 19.01 11.89
N PRO A 342 -21.60 19.30 11.32
CA PRO A 342 -21.28 20.63 10.83
C PRO A 342 -22.31 21.16 9.82
N SER A 343 -22.64 22.45 9.91
CA SER A 343 -23.55 23.13 9.00
C SER A 343 -23.05 22.99 7.55
N GLY A 344 -23.87 22.41 6.67
CA GLY A 344 -23.53 22.13 5.27
C GLY A 344 -23.10 20.69 4.95
N SER A 345 -23.09 19.80 5.94
CA SER A 345 -22.89 18.36 5.72
C SER A 345 -24.00 17.76 4.85
N LYS A 346 -23.63 17.06 3.77
CA LYS A 346 -24.60 16.31 2.96
C LYS A 346 -24.90 14.98 3.64
N LEU A 347 -26.11 14.85 4.20
CA LEU A 347 -26.58 13.59 4.78
C LEU A 347 -26.92 12.57 3.69
N LYS A 348 -26.55 11.31 3.95
CA LYS A 348 -26.96 10.15 3.14
C LYS A 348 -28.26 9.52 3.63
N ALA A 349 -28.50 9.57 4.94
CA ALA A 349 -29.73 9.08 5.56
C ALA A 349 -30.84 10.14 5.54
N ARG A 350 -32.09 9.70 5.42
CA ARG A 350 -33.30 10.52 5.55
C ARG A 350 -33.89 10.38 6.94
N ASP A 351 -34.74 11.34 7.31
CA ASP A 351 -35.50 11.27 8.55
C ASP A 351 -36.44 10.06 8.52
N GLY A 352 -36.39 9.22 9.55
CA GLY A 352 -37.12 7.95 9.62
C GLY A 352 -36.43 6.75 8.97
N ASP A 353 -35.23 6.90 8.38
CA ASP A 353 -34.48 5.76 7.86
C ASP A 353 -33.91 4.90 9.00
N SER A 354 -33.93 3.57 8.81
CA SER A 354 -33.24 2.63 9.69
C SER A 354 -31.77 2.55 9.29
N VAL A 355 -30.87 2.70 10.26
CA VAL A 355 -29.42 2.59 10.08
C VAL A 355 -28.83 1.52 10.97
N VAL A 356 -27.74 0.90 10.51
CA VAL A 356 -26.96 -0.08 11.29
C VAL A 356 -25.73 0.61 11.88
N ALA A 357 -25.27 0.13 13.05
CA ALA A 357 -23.99 0.55 13.61
C ALA A 357 -22.85 0.39 12.58
N GLY A 358 -22.05 1.45 12.40
CA GLY A 358 -20.99 1.54 11.39
C GLY A 358 -21.44 2.11 10.04
N GLN A 359 -22.73 2.41 9.84
CA GLN A 359 -23.22 3.00 8.59
C GLN A 359 -22.86 4.48 8.47
N LEU A 360 -22.50 4.90 7.25
CA LEU A 360 -22.20 6.29 6.89
C LEU A 360 -23.45 7.19 6.97
N LEU A 361 -23.41 8.21 7.82
CA LEU A 361 -24.46 9.24 7.91
C LEU A 361 -24.19 10.42 6.97
N THR A 362 -22.92 10.79 6.80
CA THR A 362 -22.47 11.88 5.93
C THR A 362 -21.56 11.36 4.81
N ASP A 363 -21.34 12.20 3.79
CA ASP A 363 -20.36 11.89 2.75
C ASP A 363 -18.93 12.24 3.20
N GLY A 364 -17.96 11.39 2.86
CA GLY A 364 -16.57 11.57 3.24
C GLY A 364 -15.82 10.25 3.48
N PRO A 365 -14.49 10.31 3.68
CA PRO A 365 -13.68 9.15 4.06
C PRO A 365 -14.04 8.67 5.47
N ILE A 366 -14.06 7.35 5.67
CA ILE A 366 -14.25 6.76 7.01
C ILE A 366 -12.92 6.77 7.76
N ASP A 367 -12.99 7.08 9.06
CA ASP A 367 -11.88 6.91 9.99
C ASP A 367 -11.75 5.44 10.43
N PRO A 368 -10.63 4.76 10.11
CA PRO A 368 -10.43 3.36 10.49
C PRO A 368 -10.47 3.10 12.00
N LYS A 369 -10.11 4.08 12.84
CA LYS A 369 -10.12 3.90 14.31
C LYS A 369 -11.53 3.90 14.87
N GLU A 370 -12.37 4.83 14.42
CA GLU A 370 -13.77 4.85 14.80
C GLU A 370 -14.50 3.60 14.28
N LEU A 371 -14.18 3.17 13.05
CA LEU A 371 -14.72 1.93 12.50
C LEU A 371 -14.32 0.70 13.32
N LEU A 372 -13.08 0.63 13.80
CA LEU A 372 -12.61 -0.44 14.69
C LEU A 372 -13.40 -0.50 15.99
N GLU A 373 -13.72 0.65 16.59
CA GLU A 373 -14.47 0.73 17.84
C GLU A 373 -15.94 0.32 17.68
N ILE A 374 -16.55 0.64 16.54
CA ILE A 374 -17.98 0.41 16.28
C ILE A 374 -18.24 -0.98 15.68
N SER A 375 -17.58 -1.32 14.58
CA SER A 375 -17.85 -2.52 13.79
C SER A 375 -16.87 -3.66 14.07
N GLY A 376 -15.76 -3.36 14.76
CA GLY A 376 -14.77 -4.35 15.17
C GLY A 376 -13.61 -4.52 14.18
N ILE A 377 -12.69 -5.43 14.54
CA ILE A 377 -11.38 -5.56 13.86
C ILE A 377 -11.49 -6.00 12.41
N ARG A 378 -12.41 -6.91 12.08
CA ARG A 378 -12.51 -7.45 10.72
C ARG A 378 -13.00 -6.41 9.72
N ASP A 379 -14.00 -5.64 10.10
CA ASP A 379 -14.57 -4.61 9.24
C ASP A 379 -13.58 -3.45 9.03
N ALA A 380 -12.85 -3.07 10.08
CA ALA A 380 -11.76 -2.11 9.96
C ALA A 380 -10.63 -2.61 9.04
N GLN A 381 -10.21 -3.87 9.18
CA GLN A 381 -9.20 -4.48 8.32
C GLN A 381 -9.65 -4.52 6.85
N ASN A 382 -10.87 -5.01 6.59
CA ASN A 382 -11.43 -5.10 5.23
C ASN A 382 -11.57 -3.72 4.60
N TYR A 383 -12.03 -2.73 5.35
CA TYR A 383 -12.12 -1.35 4.88
C TYR A 383 -10.75 -0.80 4.44
N ILE A 384 -9.68 -1.01 5.22
CA ILE A 384 -8.35 -0.55 4.83
C ILE A 384 -7.87 -1.29 3.58
N VAL A 385 -8.10 -2.61 3.46
CA VAL A 385 -7.75 -3.38 2.25
C VAL A 385 -8.45 -2.79 1.02
N ASP A 386 -9.76 -2.61 1.10
CA ASP A 386 -10.58 -2.13 -0.03
C ASP A 386 -10.25 -0.69 -0.42
N GLU A 387 -10.00 0.17 0.56
CA GLU A 387 -9.66 1.57 0.35
C GLU A 387 -8.29 1.70 -0.32
N VAL A 388 -7.27 0.98 0.17
CA VAL A 388 -5.94 0.95 -0.44
C VAL A 388 -6.03 0.36 -1.85
N GLN A 389 -6.78 -0.74 -2.03
CA GLN A 389 -6.96 -1.34 -3.35
C GLN A 389 -7.64 -0.40 -4.34
N ARG A 390 -8.66 0.34 -3.90
CA ARG A 390 -9.33 1.31 -4.76
C ARG A 390 -8.34 2.33 -5.31
N VAL A 391 -7.45 2.84 -4.46
CA VAL A 391 -6.43 3.80 -4.89
C VAL A 391 -5.46 3.20 -5.91
N TYR A 392 -4.99 1.97 -5.73
CA TYR A 392 -4.12 1.33 -6.72
C TYR A 392 -4.85 0.98 -8.03
N ARG A 393 -6.08 0.48 -7.93
CA ARG A 393 -6.93 0.14 -9.09
C ARG A 393 -7.34 1.35 -9.91
N ASP A 394 -7.66 2.48 -9.28
CA ASP A 394 -7.95 3.76 -9.95
C ASP A 394 -6.77 4.25 -10.80
N GLN A 395 -5.56 3.78 -10.49
CA GLN A 395 -4.31 4.10 -11.18
C GLN A 395 -3.88 3.00 -12.16
N GLY A 396 -4.72 1.97 -12.34
CA GLY A 396 -4.47 0.85 -13.25
C GLY A 396 -3.38 -0.11 -12.78
N VAL A 397 -3.02 -0.10 -11.48
CA VAL A 397 -2.05 -1.03 -10.90
C VAL A 397 -2.82 -2.15 -10.20
N ALA A 398 -2.56 -3.39 -10.60
CA ALA A 398 -3.10 -4.57 -9.94
C ALA A 398 -2.12 -5.06 -8.87
N ILE A 399 -2.53 -4.97 -7.60
CA ILE A 399 -1.82 -5.59 -6.47
C ILE A 399 -2.71 -6.69 -5.91
N HIS A 400 -2.13 -7.77 -5.41
CA HIS A 400 -2.88 -8.82 -4.76
C HIS A 400 -3.19 -8.47 -3.30
N ASP A 401 -4.42 -8.71 -2.84
CA ASP A 401 -4.91 -8.32 -1.50
C ASP A 401 -4.05 -8.88 -0.36
N LYS A 402 -3.58 -10.14 -0.48
CA LYS A 402 -2.67 -10.79 0.48
C LYS A 402 -1.48 -9.93 0.91
N HIS A 403 -0.91 -9.10 0.03
CA HIS A 403 0.21 -8.22 0.38
C HIS A 403 -0.23 -7.10 1.31
N ILE A 404 -1.39 -6.49 1.05
CA ILE A 404 -1.95 -5.41 1.88
C ILE A 404 -2.41 -5.99 3.23
N GLU A 405 -3.03 -7.16 3.22
CA GLU A 405 -3.43 -7.89 4.42
C GLU A 405 -2.24 -8.19 5.35
N LEU A 406 -1.05 -8.52 4.81
CA LEU A 406 0.15 -8.73 5.62
C LEU A 406 0.56 -7.48 6.40
N ILE A 407 0.49 -6.30 5.79
CA ILE A 407 0.79 -5.03 6.46
C ILE A 407 -0.26 -4.72 7.52
N ILE A 408 -1.54 -4.88 7.18
CA ILE A 408 -2.65 -4.61 8.10
C ILE A 408 -2.62 -5.55 9.31
N ARG A 409 -2.23 -6.82 9.13
CA ARG A 409 -2.03 -7.77 10.23
C ARG A 409 -1.09 -7.19 11.28
N GLN A 410 0.00 -6.55 10.85
CA GLN A 410 0.96 -5.92 11.77
C GLN A 410 0.42 -4.65 12.41
N MET A 411 -0.38 -3.87 11.69
CA MET A 411 -1.05 -2.68 12.24
C MET A 411 -2.04 -3.01 13.37
N THR A 412 -2.67 -4.19 13.33
CA THR A 412 -3.67 -4.64 14.33
C THR A 412 -3.15 -5.72 15.28
N ARG A 413 -1.82 -5.85 15.42
CA ARG A 413 -1.18 -6.92 16.22
C ARG A 413 -1.37 -6.77 17.73
N ARG A 414 -1.56 -5.54 18.23
CA ARG A 414 -1.55 -5.22 19.67
C ARG A 414 -2.96 -4.94 20.21
N TYR A 415 -3.15 -5.27 21.49
CA TYR A 415 -4.33 -4.98 22.29
C TYR A 415 -3.92 -4.11 23.48
N ILE A 416 -4.79 -3.16 23.86
CA ILE A 416 -4.66 -2.38 25.08
C ILE A 416 -5.49 -3.07 26.16
N VAL A 417 -4.85 -3.47 27.26
CA VAL A 417 -5.53 -4.05 28.42
C VAL A 417 -6.39 -3.00 29.10
N GLN A 418 -7.69 -3.28 29.28
CA GLN A 418 -8.62 -2.44 30.02
C GLN A 418 -8.75 -2.94 31.46
N ASP A 419 -9.13 -4.20 31.61
CA ASP A 419 -9.19 -4.89 32.90
C ASP A 419 -8.17 -6.03 32.88
N PRO A 420 -7.13 -6.00 33.74
CA PRO A 420 -6.15 -7.07 33.80
C PRO A 420 -6.70 -8.37 34.42
N GLY A 421 -7.84 -8.34 35.13
CA GLY A 421 -8.34 -9.52 35.83
C GLY A 421 -7.30 -10.07 36.81
N ASP A 422 -7.01 -11.38 36.70
CA ASP A 422 -5.97 -12.05 37.51
C ASP A 422 -4.66 -12.29 36.72
N THR A 423 -4.48 -11.62 35.57
CA THR A 423 -3.24 -11.66 34.78
C THR A 423 -2.12 -10.80 35.38
N PRO A 424 -0.85 -11.02 35.00
CA PRO A 424 0.24 -10.13 35.39
C PRO A 424 0.27 -8.79 34.60
N PHE A 425 -0.69 -8.55 33.71
CA PHE A 425 -0.68 -7.35 32.87
C PHE A 425 -1.10 -6.10 33.64
N LEU A 426 -0.65 -4.94 33.18
CA LEU A 426 -1.03 -3.66 33.73
C LEU A 426 -2.18 -3.02 32.93
N PRO A 427 -3.12 -2.31 33.59
CA PRO A 427 -4.12 -1.50 32.89
C PRO A 427 -3.46 -0.48 31.96
N GLY A 428 -3.86 -0.45 30.69
CA GLY A 428 -3.30 0.41 29.65
C GLY A 428 -2.04 -0.15 28.96
N GLU A 429 -1.54 -1.31 29.38
CA GLU A 429 -0.40 -1.97 28.74
C GLU A 429 -0.77 -2.46 27.34
N ARG A 430 0.18 -2.34 26.40
CA ARG A 430 0.04 -2.81 25.01
C ARG A 430 0.68 -4.18 24.88
N ILE A 431 -0.15 -5.19 24.74
CA ILE A 431 0.30 -6.57 24.63
C ILE A 431 0.00 -7.13 23.25
N ASP A 432 0.79 -8.13 22.84
CA ASP A 432 0.50 -8.86 21.61
C ASP A 432 -0.81 -9.63 21.76
N ALA A 433 -1.66 -9.60 20.72
CA ALA A 433 -2.92 -10.36 20.67
C ALA A 433 -2.72 -11.85 20.99
N ARG A 434 -1.60 -12.43 20.58
CA ARG A 434 -1.24 -13.82 20.86
C ARG A 434 -0.97 -14.05 22.34
N ILE A 435 -0.14 -13.22 22.96
CA ILE A 435 0.22 -13.34 24.38
C ILE A 435 -1.04 -13.19 25.24
N LEU A 436 -1.88 -12.20 24.94
CA LEU A 436 -3.17 -12.02 25.61
C LEU A 436 -4.03 -13.27 25.52
N ARG A 437 -4.17 -13.85 24.31
CA ARG A 437 -4.98 -15.05 24.10
C ARG A 437 -4.43 -16.26 24.83
N GLU A 438 -3.13 -16.54 24.71
CA GLU A 438 -2.49 -17.70 25.37
C GLU A 438 -2.59 -17.61 26.90
N THR A 439 -2.40 -16.42 27.47
CA THR A 439 -2.56 -16.19 28.92
C THR A 439 -4.01 -16.36 29.35
N ASN A 440 -4.97 -15.81 28.60
CA ASN A 440 -6.39 -15.96 28.90
C ASN A 440 -6.87 -17.41 28.78
N ASP A 441 -6.42 -18.14 27.77
CA ASP A 441 -6.74 -19.56 27.59
C ASP A 441 -6.20 -20.41 28.75
N SER A 442 -5.03 -20.05 29.27
CA SER A 442 -4.42 -20.73 30.43
C SER A 442 -5.19 -20.42 31.72
N LEU A 443 -5.52 -19.15 31.97
CA LEU A 443 -6.27 -18.75 33.16
C LEU A 443 -7.72 -19.26 33.16
N SER A 444 -8.35 -19.32 31.99
CA SER A 444 -9.69 -19.88 31.81
C SER A 444 -9.73 -21.36 32.20
N LYS A 445 -8.69 -22.14 31.84
CA LYS A 445 -8.55 -23.54 32.27
C LYS A 445 -8.36 -23.68 33.78
N GLU A 446 -7.76 -22.68 34.42
CA GLU A 446 -7.59 -22.61 35.88
C GLU A 446 -8.82 -22.04 36.62
N GLY A 447 -9.85 -21.58 35.89
CA GLY A 447 -11.06 -20.96 36.47
C GLY A 447 -10.85 -19.57 37.04
N LYS A 448 -9.78 -18.87 36.66
CA LYS A 448 -9.45 -17.50 37.10
C LYS A 448 -10.06 -16.45 36.16
N ARG A 449 -10.10 -15.19 36.60
CA ARG A 449 -10.59 -14.08 35.78
C ARG A 449 -9.57 -13.72 34.70
N THR A 450 -10.01 -13.79 33.45
CA THR A 450 -9.22 -13.42 32.27
C THR A 450 -9.08 -11.90 32.13
N ALA A 451 -8.04 -11.44 31.45
CA ALA A 451 -7.90 -10.03 31.10
C ALA A 451 -8.83 -9.66 29.93
N GLU A 452 -9.42 -8.46 30.02
CA GLU A 452 -10.16 -7.83 28.94
C GLU A 452 -9.27 -6.79 28.24
N GLY A 453 -9.12 -6.92 26.94
CA GLY A 453 -8.34 -6.00 26.11
C GLY A 453 -9.13 -5.52 24.90
N ARG A 454 -8.88 -4.28 24.47
CA ARG A 454 -9.42 -3.73 23.23
C ARG A 454 -8.36 -3.75 22.13
N PRO A 455 -8.68 -4.14 20.89
CA PRO A 455 -7.73 -4.07 19.79
C PRO A 455 -7.32 -2.62 19.54
N GLU A 456 -6.04 -2.38 19.24
CA GLU A 456 -5.54 -1.06 18.84
C GLU A 456 -5.07 -1.11 17.39
N LEU A 457 -5.57 -0.19 16.56
CA LEU A 457 -5.03 0.06 15.23
C LEU A 457 -3.88 1.06 15.32
N MET A 458 -2.67 0.59 15.02
CA MET A 458 -1.46 1.42 14.97
C MET A 458 -1.04 1.72 13.54
N GLY A 459 -0.56 2.94 13.30
CA GLY A 459 0.13 3.26 12.06
C GLY A 459 1.44 2.50 11.92
N ILE A 460 1.90 2.26 10.69
CA ILE A 460 3.12 1.50 10.39
C ILE A 460 4.35 2.04 11.14
N THR A 461 4.50 3.36 11.29
CA THR A 461 5.64 3.94 12.02
C THR A 461 5.63 3.54 13.51
N LYS A 462 4.44 3.56 14.14
CA LYS A 462 4.29 3.19 15.55
C LYS A 462 4.38 1.68 15.76
N ALA A 463 3.87 0.90 14.81
CA ALA A 463 3.98 -0.56 14.82
C ALA A 463 5.44 -1.02 14.73
N ALA A 464 6.25 -0.40 13.86
CA ALA A 464 7.68 -0.72 13.69
C ALA A 464 8.54 -0.41 14.93
N ILE A 465 8.17 0.59 15.74
CA ILE A 465 8.87 0.90 16.99
C ILE A 465 8.47 -0.07 18.12
N SER A 466 7.26 -0.64 18.03
CA SER A 466 6.69 -1.53 19.04
C SER A 466 7.02 -3.01 18.76
N THR A 467 8.11 -3.29 18.05
CA THR A 467 8.62 -4.66 17.81
C THR A 467 9.25 -5.22 19.08
N ASP A 468 9.27 -6.54 19.21
CA ASP A 468 9.85 -7.19 20.39
C ASP A 468 11.39 -7.11 20.38
N SER A 469 12.01 -7.04 19.19
CA SER A 469 13.43 -6.74 19.06
C SER A 469 13.70 -5.25 19.26
N TRP A 470 14.50 -4.95 20.29
CA TRP A 470 15.00 -3.59 20.51
C TRP A 470 16.09 -3.23 19.51
N LEU A 471 16.87 -4.20 19.01
CA LEU A 471 17.94 -3.95 18.03
C LEU A 471 17.36 -3.53 16.68
N SER A 472 16.29 -4.19 16.25
CA SER A 472 15.52 -3.81 15.07
C SER A 472 14.85 -2.44 15.26
N ALA A 473 14.16 -2.21 16.38
CA ALA A 473 13.51 -0.92 16.66
C ALA A 473 14.52 0.24 16.66
N ALA A 474 15.69 0.06 17.28
CA ALA A 474 16.74 1.08 17.38
C ALA A 474 17.30 1.52 16.01
N SER A 475 17.29 0.63 15.03
CA SER A 475 17.74 0.90 13.65
C SER A 475 16.71 1.66 12.80
N PHE A 476 15.44 1.77 13.25
CA PHE A 476 14.39 2.44 12.50
C PHE A 476 14.34 3.95 12.74
N GLN A 477 13.97 4.36 13.97
CA GLN A 477 13.82 5.74 14.44
C GLN A 477 13.99 5.81 15.97
N GLU A 478 14.27 7.02 16.50
CA GLU A 478 14.30 7.29 17.95
C GLU A 478 15.29 6.40 18.73
N THR A 479 16.44 6.10 18.13
CA THR A 479 17.49 5.19 18.64
C THR A 479 17.83 5.42 20.12
N THR A 480 18.05 6.68 20.53
CA THR A 480 18.38 7.01 21.92
C THR A 480 17.28 6.59 22.89
N ARG A 481 16.01 6.78 22.53
CA ARG A 481 14.88 6.39 23.39
C ARG A 481 14.81 4.88 23.54
N VAL A 482 14.88 4.16 22.42
CA VAL A 482 14.81 2.69 22.39
C VAL A 482 15.94 2.05 23.20
N LEU A 483 17.19 2.51 23.02
CA LEU A 483 18.33 1.98 23.75
C LEU A 483 18.25 2.27 25.25
N THR A 484 17.76 3.45 25.62
CA THR A 484 17.60 3.82 27.04
C THR A 484 16.57 2.94 27.73
N GLU A 485 15.41 2.74 27.10
CA GLU A 485 14.36 1.87 27.61
C GLU A 485 14.83 0.41 27.72
N ALA A 486 15.49 -0.11 26.68
CA ALA A 486 16.06 -1.45 26.70
C ALA A 486 17.11 -1.65 27.80
N ALA A 487 17.93 -0.62 28.09
CA ALA A 487 18.93 -0.66 29.15
C ALA A 487 18.31 -0.60 30.55
N ILE A 488 17.27 0.21 30.76
CA ILE A 488 16.55 0.30 32.04
C ILE A 488 15.84 -1.02 32.35
N ASP A 489 15.19 -1.61 31.35
CA ASP A 489 14.44 -2.85 31.48
C ASP A 489 15.34 -4.11 31.48
N GLY A 490 16.61 -3.98 31.08
CA GLY A 490 17.54 -5.10 30.92
C GLY A 490 17.09 -6.10 29.84
N ARG A 491 16.52 -5.62 28.73
CA ARG A 491 15.95 -6.48 27.68
C ARG A 491 17.02 -7.29 26.95
N SER A 492 16.73 -8.56 26.69
CA SER A 492 17.50 -9.44 25.79
C SER A 492 16.80 -9.59 24.44
N ASP A 493 17.58 -9.68 23.36
CA ASP A 493 17.06 -9.88 22.00
C ASP A 493 17.17 -11.36 21.60
N SER A 494 16.10 -11.91 21.02
CA SER A 494 16.04 -13.31 20.59
C SER A 494 16.48 -13.54 19.14
N LEU A 495 16.78 -12.48 18.38
CA LEU A 495 17.32 -12.56 17.01
C LEU A 495 16.44 -13.39 16.05
N ILE A 496 15.12 -13.26 16.18
CA ILE A 496 14.14 -14.03 15.39
C ILE A 496 13.89 -13.39 14.02
N GLY A 497 14.11 -12.08 13.89
CA GLY A 497 13.88 -11.31 12.67
C GLY A 497 15.06 -11.29 11.70
N LEU A 498 14.85 -10.62 10.58
CA LEU A 498 15.88 -10.48 9.54
C LEU A 498 16.93 -9.43 9.92
N LYS A 499 16.48 -8.29 10.47
CA LYS A 499 17.31 -7.09 10.66
C LYS A 499 18.37 -7.27 11.72
N GLU A 500 18.02 -7.92 12.82
CA GLU A 500 18.91 -8.16 13.94
C GLU A 500 20.09 -9.03 13.50
N ASN A 501 19.80 -10.08 12.73
CA ASN A 501 20.82 -10.98 12.20
C ASN A 501 21.71 -10.29 11.17
N ILE A 502 21.15 -9.44 10.31
CA ILE A 502 21.94 -8.62 9.37
C ILE A 502 22.88 -7.67 10.14
N ILE A 503 22.38 -6.98 11.17
CA ILE A 503 23.18 -6.03 11.97
C ILE A 503 24.35 -6.74 12.67
N ILE A 504 24.13 -7.94 13.19
CA ILE A 504 25.14 -8.72 13.91
C ILE A 504 26.09 -9.47 12.95
N GLY A 505 25.70 -9.66 11.69
CA GLY A 505 26.46 -10.43 10.70
C GLY A 505 26.22 -11.94 10.74
N LYS A 506 25.04 -12.37 11.22
CA LYS A 506 24.58 -13.78 11.17
C LYS A 506 23.73 -14.03 9.93
N VAL A 507 23.64 -15.29 9.51
CA VAL A 507 22.72 -15.73 8.45
C VAL A 507 21.29 -15.40 8.85
N ILE A 508 20.49 -14.87 7.93
CA ILE A 508 19.09 -14.51 8.21
C ILE A 508 18.20 -15.76 8.41
N PRO A 509 17.16 -15.70 9.26
CA PRO A 509 16.25 -16.83 9.52
C PRO A 509 15.16 -16.97 8.43
N ALA A 510 15.56 -16.87 7.15
CA ALA A 510 14.69 -17.02 5.99
C ALA A 510 15.43 -17.70 4.83
N GLY A 511 14.68 -18.30 3.91
CA GLY A 511 15.22 -19.07 2.78
C GLY A 511 16.17 -20.17 3.26
N THR A 512 17.35 -20.23 2.64
CA THR A 512 18.42 -21.19 2.97
C THR A 512 18.94 -21.08 4.40
N GLY A 513 18.76 -19.93 5.04
CA GLY A 513 19.16 -19.74 6.44
C GLY A 513 18.22 -20.41 7.44
N MET A 514 16.98 -20.71 7.06
CA MET A 514 15.95 -21.23 7.96
C MET A 514 16.35 -22.54 8.66
N ASP A 515 17.04 -23.44 7.95
CA ASP A 515 17.48 -24.72 8.50
C ASP A 515 18.41 -24.54 9.71
N SER A 516 19.27 -23.53 9.69
CA SER A 516 20.17 -23.22 10.80
C SER A 516 19.43 -22.77 12.06
N TYR A 517 18.20 -22.27 11.93
CA TYR A 517 17.36 -21.84 13.04
C TYR A 517 16.35 -22.90 13.49
N ASN A 518 16.04 -23.89 12.65
CA ASN A 518 15.16 -25.00 13.00
C ASN A 518 15.91 -26.15 13.69
N LEU A 519 17.21 -26.29 13.46
CA LEU A 519 18.04 -27.41 13.93
C LEU A 519 18.62 -27.22 15.35
N PHE A 520 18.18 -26.22 16.11
CA PHE A 520 18.58 -26.07 17.52
C PHE A 520 18.02 -27.23 18.35
N GLY A 521 18.83 -28.27 18.57
CA GLY A 521 18.50 -29.38 19.48
C GLY A 521 19.11 -30.74 19.18
N ILE A 522 19.84 -30.92 18.07
CA ILE A 522 20.48 -32.21 17.76
C ILE A 522 21.97 -32.00 17.58
N ASP A 523 22.69 -31.89 18.70
CA ASP A 523 24.15 -31.99 18.70
C ASP A 523 24.50 -33.49 18.82
N TYR A 524 24.51 -34.19 17.68
CA TYR A 524 25.04 -35.55 17.62
C TYR A 524 26.52 -35.47 17.23
N PRO A 525 27.45 -35.97 18.07
CA PRO A 525 28.86 -36.00 17.70
C PRO A 525 29.03 -36.88 16.46
N GLY A 526 29.40 -36.25 15.33
CA GLY A 526 29.61 -36.91 14.04
C GLY A 526 28.56 -36.65 12.95
N TYR A 527 27.58 -35.76 13.17
CA TYR A 527 26.65 -35.36 12.11
C TYR A 527 27.32 -34.43 11.10
N VAL A 528 27.67 -34.95 9.92
CA VAL A 528 28.08 -34.14 8.76
C VAL A 528 26.84 -33.77 7.98
N ARG A 529 26.62 -32.47 7.75
CA ARG A 529 25.48 -31.97 6.97
C ARG A 529 25.47 -32.62 5.58
N PRO A 530 24.35 -33.20 5.11
CA PRO A 530 24.20 -33.47 3.69
C PRO A 530 24.30 -32.13 2.96
N GLN A 531 25.23 -32.01 2.01
CA GLN A 531 25.30 -30.83 1.15
C GLN A 531 23.96 -30.70 0.44
N SER A 532 23.26 -29.59 0.65
CA SER A 532 22.08 -29.24 -0.13
C SER A 532 22.53 -29.15 -1.59
N HIS A 533 21.98 -29.99 -2.45
CA HIS A 533 22.19 -29.88 -3.89
C HIS A 533 21.67 -28.53 -4.36
N THR A 534 22.55 -27.56 -4.50
CA THR A 534 22.34 -26.41 -5.37
C THR A 534 22.36 -26.93 -6.81
N THR A 535 21.50 -26.40 -7.67
CA THR A 535 21.53 -26.66 -9.11
C THR A 535 22.95 -26.45 -9.64
N GLU A 536 23.48 -27.46 -10.33
CA GLU A 536 24.84 -27.52 -10.89
C GLU A 536 25.20 -26.21 -11.63
N GLY A 537 26.22 -25.50 -11.16
CA GLY A 537 26.73 -24.33 -11.87
C GLY A 537 27.62 -23.35 -11.09
N ASP A 538 27.70 -23.42 -9.76
CA ASP A 538 28.53 -22.48 -8.99
C ASP A 538 29.67 -23.23 -8.28
N GLU A 539 30.86 -23.19 -8.88
CA GLU A 539 32.08 -23.74 -8.30
C GLU A 539 32.50 -22.87 -7.09
N GLY A 540 32.35 -23.44 -5.90
CA GLY A 540 33.30 -23.30 -4.79
C GLY A 540 33.55 -21.90 -4.23
N VAL A 541 32.71 -21.47 -3.29
CA VAL A 541 33.18 -20.63 -2.17
C VAL A 541 33.20 -21.51 -0.93
N GLU A 542 34.38 -22.02 -0.58
CA GLU A 542 34.60 -22.64 0.72
C GLU A 542 34.51 -21.55 1.79
N VAL A 543 33.50 -21.66 2.66
CA VAL A 543 33.35 -20.79 3.83
C VAL A 543 34.24 -21.36 4.93
N ASP A 544 35.29 -20.64 5.29
CA ASP A 544 36.23 -21.02 6.35
C ASP A 544 35.51 -21.05 7.71
N GLU A 545 35.34 -22.26 8.27
CA GLU A 545 34.67 -22.49 9.54
C GLU A 545 35.42 -21.87 10.75
N SER A 546 36.68 -21.47 10.57
CA SER A 546 37.49 -20.85 11.63
C SER A 546 37.10 -19.39 11.96
N VAL A 547 36.27 -18.75 11.13
CA VAL A 547 35.81 -17.36 11.33
C VAL A 547 34.62 -17.29 12.31
N PHE A 548 33.93 -18.40 12.57
CA PHE A 548 32.84 -18.47 13.54
C PHE A 548 33.36 -18.97 14.89
N GLY A 549 33.58 -18.03 15.80
CA GLY A 549 34.23 -18.24 17.09
C GLY A 549 33.69 -19.44 17.89
N THR A 550 34.60 -20.37 18.19
CA THR A 550 34.43 -21.36 19.24
C THR A 550 34.41 -20.65 20.60
N ALA A 551 33.25 -20.58 21.23
CA ALA A 551 33.17 -20.45 22.67
C ALA A 551 33.66 -21.78 23.28
N SER A 552 34.90 -21.82 23.78
CA SER A 552 35.37 -22.92 24.61
C SER A 552 35.87 -22.42 25.96
N SER A 553 35.30 -23.01 26.99
CA SER A 553 35.70 -22.90 28.38
C SER A 553 37.05 -23.57 28.63
N SER A 554 37.83 -22.91 29.49
CA SER A 554 38.90 -23.40 30.38
C SER A 554 40.28 -23.81 29.82
N SER A 555 41.25 -22.98 30.27
CA SER A 555 42.60 -23.30 30.80
C SER A 555 43.66 -23.93 29.90
N SER A 556 44.71 -23.17 29.55
CA SER A 556 46.01 -23.16 30.25
C SER A 556 47.10 -22.40 29.48
N SER A 557 47.88 -21.60 30.20
CA SER A 557 49.27 -21.15 29.92
C SER A 557 49.69 -20.77 28.50
N ASN A 558 49.90 -19.47 28.24
CA ASN A 558 51.24 -18.89 28.08
C ASN A 558 51.16 -17.39 27.76
N ALA A 559 52.06 -16.63 28.38
CA ALA A 559 52.25 -15.21 28.12
C ALA A 559 52.92 -14.98 26.76
N ALA A 560 52.43 -14.01 25.99
CA ALA A 560 53.21 -13.34 24.94
C ALA A 560 52.72 -11.90 24.78
N THR A 561 53.68 -11.01 24.58
CA THR A 561 53.67 -9.57 24.80
C THR A 561 53.20 -8.74 23.61
N VAL A 562 52.89 -7.47 23.91
CA VAL A 562 52.52 -6.35 23.02
C VAL A 562 53.54 -6.16 21.88
N ALA A 563 53.35 -6.85 20.76
CA ALA A 563 54.11 -6.61 19.52
C ALA A 563 53.35 -6.92 18.21
N ASP A 564 52.15 -7.52 18.25
CA ASP A 564 51.43 -7.94 17.04
C ASP A 564 50.41 -6.91 16.50
N PHE A 565 50.35 -5.70 17.06
CA PHE A 565 49.36 -4.70 16.64
C PHE A 565 49.78 -3.84 15.42
N GLN A 566 50.89 -4.17 14.75
CA GLN A 566 51.49 -3.31 13.71
C GLN A 566 51.59 -3.95 12.31
N ALA A 567 50.91 -5.08 12.06
CA ALA A 567 50.96 -5.78 10.77
C ALA A 567 49.70 -5.68 9.89
N VAL A 568 48.64 -4.95 10.29
CA VAL A 568 47.36 -4.88 9.54
C VAL A 568 47.17 -3.57 8.77
N MET A 569 48.04 -2.57 8.91
CA MET A 569 47.97 -1.31 8.16
C MET A 569 49.07 -1.27 7.10
N GLY A 570 48.85 -1.98 5.99
CA GLY A 570 49.73 -1.94 4.82
C GLY A 570 49.67 -0.60 4.09
N THR A 571 50.71 0.22 4.27
CA THR A 571 51.04 1.33 3.36
C THR A 571 51.93 0.79 2.23
N GLY A 572 51.40 0.81 1.00
CA GLY A 572 52.15 0.44 -0.20
C GLY A 572 53.16 1.52 -0.59
N SER A 573 54.43 1.14 -0.69
CA SER A 573 55.50 1.92 -1.30
C SER A 573 55.62 1.57 -2.79
N GLY A 574 55.25 2.50 -3.67
CA GLY A 574 55.53 2.44 -5.10
C GLY A 574 56.74 3.32 -5.44
N GLN A 575 57.77 2.72 -6.03
CA GLN A 575 58.95 3.38 -6.57
C GLN A 575 58.61 4.17 -7.84
N GLY A 576 59.20 5.37 -8.00
CA GLY A 576 59.23 6.14 -9.24
C GLY A 576 60.29 7.23 -9.13
N SER A 577 61.39 7.05 -9.86
CA SER A 577 62.56 7.92 -9.93
C SER A 577 62.33 9.15 -10.83
N ASP A 578 62.89 10.28 -10.40
CA ASP A 578 63.50 11.40 -11.13
C ASP A 578 62.95 11.80 -12.52
N ASP A 579 62.45 13.04 -12.64
CA ASP A 579 63.18 14.13 -13.34
C ASP A 579 62.46 15.48 -13.21
N ALA A 580 63.25 16.54 -13.45
CA ALA A 580 63.13 17.92 -12.96
C ALA A 580 62.22 18.88 -13.77
N GLU A 581 62.31 20.18 -13.40
CA GLU A 581 61.76 21.42 -14.01
C GLU A 581 60.39 21.87 -13.44
N SER A 582 60.34 22.81 -12.49
CA SER A 582 60.60 24.28 -12.54
C SER A 582 59.33 25.10 -12.80
N ASP A 583 59.13 26.08 -11.91
CA ASP A 583 58.46 27.36 -12.09
C ASP A 583 56.92 27.44 -12.13
N ALA A 584 56.40 27.91 -10.98
CA ALA A 584 55.78 29.22 -10.78
C ALA A 584 54.62 29.69 -11.69
N ASP A 585 53.64 30.25 -10.96
CA ASP A 585 52.73 31.35 -11.27
C ASP A 585 51.38 31.10 -11.97
N ASN A 586 50.35 31.55 -11.22
CA ASN A 586 49.18 32.32 -11.64
C ASN A 586 48.31 31.82 -12.81
N ALA A 587 47.10 31.36 -12.45
CA ALA A 587 45.83 32.09 -12.65
C ALA A 587 44.67 31.36 -11.97
#